data_AF-A0A2J6Q077-F1
#
_entry.id   AF-A0A2J6Q077-F1
#
_cell.length_a   1.000
_cell.length_b   1.000
_cell.length_c   1.000
_cell.angle_alpha   90.00
_cell.angle_beta   90.00
_cell.angle_gamma   90.00
#
_symmetry.space_group_name_H-M   'P 1'
#
loop_
_entity.id
_entity.type
_entity.pdbx_description
1 polymer ?
#
loop_
_entity_poly.entity_id
_entity_poly.type
_entity_poly.pdbx_seq_one_letter_code
_entity_poly.pdbx_strand_id
1 'polypeptide(L)'
;MPFVKGRQFVTGLEHISFEKDRIPALAGLAAQMQNAGAGQYLGGLRRKNLFLDLLWISRGSRRRVHPRTSPTWSTLYPIEKIRARVVDIKWESSGQDLTGTDPKGALTLAAPLIEVQIYSHERAQGHCDFEVRRGELRAAYESDIQDCKPTHRAFGLLIAVATFNSKETARVVQALILEEVENECHIYERIGSMCSRRNHGFDAKIFHPGLWFGGIEDSIVTII
;
A
#
# COMPACT_ATOMS: atom_id res chain seq x y z
N MET A 1 -49.59 17.19 30.10
CA MET A 1 -48.56 16.84 29.10
C MET A 1 -47.35 16.27 29.82
N PRO A 2 -47.02 14.97 29.69
CA PRO A 2 -45.83 14.41 30.31
C PRO A 2 -44.61 14.53 29.39
N PHE A 3 -43.47 14.92 29.99
CA PHE A 3 -42.16 14.96 29.37
C PHE A 3 -41.68 13.54 29.03
N VAL A 4 -41.29 13.31 27.78
CA VAL A 4 -40.67 12.06 27.32
C VAL A 4 -39.20 12.04 27.75
N LYS A 5 -38.82 11.09 28.61
CA LYS A 5 -37.43 10.84 29.02
C LYS A 5 -36.57 10.47 27.81
N GLY A 6 -35.45 11.18 27.65
CA GLY A 6 -34.47 10.96 26.60
C GLY A 6 -33.88 9.55 26.63
N ARG A 7 -33.68 8.97 25.44
CA ARG A 7 -32.95 7.73 25.22
C ARG A 7 -31.48 7.94 25.62
N GLN A 8 -31.02 7.19 26.62
CA GLN A 8 -29.60 7.02 26.87
C GLN A 8 -29.01 6.15 25.75
N PHE A 9 -28.08 6.70 24.97
CA PHE A 9 -27.25 5.92 24.07
C PHE A 9 -26.23 5.14 24.91
N VAL A 10 -26.27 3.82 24.84
CA VAL A 10 -25.35 2.93 25.56
C VAL A 10 -23.96 3.03 24.92
N THR A 11 -23.06 3.76 25.55
CA THR A 11 -21.62 3.80 25.23
C THR A 11 -20.90 2.59 25.85
N GLY A 12 -21.27 1.38 25.42
CA GLY A 12 -20.80 0.11 26.00
C GLY A 12 -20.00 -0.82 25.07
N LEU A 13 -19.77 -0.42 23.81
CA LEU A 13 -19.09 -1.24 22.79
C LEU A 13 -17.56 -1.27 22.93
N GLU A 14 -17.05 -0.66 23.98
CA GLU A 14 -15.64 -0.35 24.15
C GLU A 14 -14.76 -1.55 24.54
N HIS A 15 -15.38 -2.68 24.93
CA HIS A 15 -14.69 -3.88 25.44
C HIS A 15 -15.11 -5.21 24.79
N ILE A 16 -15.89 -5.23 23.70
CA ILE A 16 -16.53 -6.48 23.23
C ILE A 16 -15.71 -7.34 22.25
N SER A 17 -14.59 -6.87 21.73
CA SER A 17 -13.74 -7.68 20.85
C SER A 17 -12.36 -7.87 21.47
N PHE A 18 -12.03 -9.09 21.90
CA PHE A 18 -10.64 -9.39 22.26
C PHE A 18 -9.78 -9.29 21.01
N GLU A 19 -8.50 -8.97 21.16
CA GLU A 19 -7.58 -8.86 20.02
C GLU A 19 -7.54 -10.16 19.18
N LYS A 20 -7.65 -11.30 19.86
CA LYS A 20 -7.80 -12.63 19.26
C LYS A 20 -9.06 -12.81 18.39
N ASP A 21 -10.12 -12.03 18.60
CA ASP A 21 -11.39 -12.14 17.87
C ASP A 21 -11.43 -11.25 16.62
N ARG A 22 -10.46 -10.32 16.47
CA ARG A 22 -10.45 -9.37 15.35
C ARG A 22 -10.24 -10.05 14.02
N ILE A 23 -9.30 -10.98 13.94
CA ILE A 23 -8.98 -11.70 12.70
C ILE A 23 -10.18 -12.56 12.27
N PRO A 24 -10.78 -13.41 13.13
CA PRO A 24 -12.01 -14.13 12.79
C PRO A 24 -13.19 -13.23 12.40
N ALA A 25 -13.38 -12.09 13.09
CA ALA A 25 -14.44 -11.15 12.75
C ALA A 25 -14.23 -10.52 11.36
N LEU A 26 -12.99 -10.16 11.01
CA LEU A 26 -12.64 -9.67 9.68
C LEU A 26 -12.80 -10.76 8.61
N ALA A 27 -12.48 -12.02 8.92
CA ALA A 27 -12.72 -13.17 8.04
C ALA A 27 -14.21 -13.34 7.73
N GLY A 28 -15.05 -13.30 8.78
CA GLY A 28 -16.50 -13.41 8.65
C GLY A 28 -17.08 -12.27 7.83
N LEU A 29 -16.61 -11.04 8.05
CA LEU A 29 -17.01 -9.87 7.26
C LEU A 29 -16.58 -10.03 5.79
N ALA A 30 -15.34 -10.44 5.54
CA ALA A 30 -14.84 -10.67 4.19
C ALA A 30 -15.67 -11.74 3.46
N ALA A 31 -16.03 -12.84 4.13
CA ALA A 31 -16.90 -13.88 3.59
C ALA A 31 -18.30 -13.34 3.26
N GLN A 32 -18.89 -12.54 4.15
CA GLN A 32 -20.18 -11.88 3.88
C GLN A 32 -20.12 -10.95 2.68
N MET A 33 -19.05 -10.15 2.55
CA MET A 33 -18.86 -9.25 1.41
C MET A 33 -18.67 -10.02 0.10
N GLN A 34 -17.90 -11.11 0.13
CA GLN A 34 -17.73 -11.99 -1.03
C GLN A 34 -19.06 -12.60 -1.47
N ASN A 35 -19.87 -13.08 -0.51
CA ASN A 35 -21.21 -13.61 -0.78
C ASN A 35 -22.17 -12.54 -1.31
N ALA A 36 -21.98 -11.28 -0.91
CA ALA A 36 -22.72 -10.12 -1.44
C ALA A 36 -22.21 -9.64 -2.81
N GLY A 37 -21.25 -10.35 -3.45
CA GLY A 37 -20.75 -10.01 -4.78
C GLY A 37 -19.65 -8.96 -4.80
N ALA A 38 -19.00 -8.67 -3.66
CA ALA A 38 -17.86 -7.73 -3.62
C ALA A 38 -16.60 -8.26 -4.32
N GLY A 39 -16.59 -9.54 -4.72
CA GLY A 39 -15.49 -10.21 -5.40
C GLY A 39 -14.73 -11.17 -4.49
N GLN A 40 -13.74 -11.86 -5.06
CA GLN A 40 -12.90 -12.83 -4.35
C GLN A 40 -11.95 -12.14 -3.37
N TYR A 41 -11.94 -12.62 -2.13
CA TYR A 41 -10.99 -12.21 -1.09
C TYR A 41 -9.74 -13.10 -1.12
N LEU A 42 -8.57 -12.47 -1.06
CA LEU A 42 -7.25 -13.06 -1.18
C LEU A 42 -6.42 -12.62 0.03
N GLY A 43 -6.62 -13.28 1.16
CA GLY A 43 -5.71 -13.12 2.31
C GLY A 43 -5.62 -11.72 2.93
N GLY A 44 -6.65 -10.89 2.83
CA GLY A 44 -6.56 -9.48 3.20
C GLY A 44 -6.84 -8.52 2.04
N LEU A 45 -6.61 -8.98 0.81
CA LEU A 45 -6.74 -8.18 -0.41
C LEU A 45 -7.99 -8.60 -1.20
N ARG A 46 -8.59 -7.69 -1.95
CA ARG A 46 -9.70 -8.01 -2.85
C ARG A 46 -9.20 -8.08 -4.27
N ARG A 47 -9.50 -9.18 -4.98
CA ARG A 47 -9.08 -9.35 -6.38
C ARG A 47 -9.51 -8.19 -7.28
N LYS A 48 -10.72 -7.64 -7.06
CA LYS A 48 -11.28 -6.55 -7.87
C LYS A 48 -10.57 -5.22 -7.66
N ASN A 49 -10.01 -5.00 -6.46
CA ASN A 49 -9.36 -3.75 -6.04
C ASN A 49 -7.89 -3.97 -5.68
N LEU A 50 -7.27 -5.03 -6.21
CA LEU A 50 -5.99 -5.52 -5.72
C LEU A 50 -4.92 -4.43 -5.70
N PHE A 51 -4.83 -3.62 -6.76
CA PHE A 51 -3.87 -2.52 -6.83
C PHE A 51 -4.14 -1.41 -5.81
N LEU A 52 -5.41 -1.12 -5.50
CA LEU A 52 -5.76 -0.15 -4.46
C LEU A 52 -5.36 -0.67 -3.08
N ASP A 53 -5.58 -1.96 -2.85
CA ASP A 53 -5.26 -2.60 -1.58
C ASP A 53 -3.74 -2.73 -1.38
N LEU A 54 -2.97 -3.00 -2.45
CA LEU A 54 -1.49 -3.00 -2.42
C LEU A 54 -0.88 -1.62 -2.18
N LEU A 55 -1.56 -0.58 -2.65
CA LEU A 55 -1.16 0.83 -2.50
C LEU A 55 -1.67 1.43 -1.20
N TRP A 56 -2.24 0.62 -0.31
CA TRP A 56 -2.72 1.10 0.97
C TRP A 56 -1.53 1.48 1.86
N ILE A 57 -1.51 2.75 2.27
CA ILE A 57 -0.51 3.28 3.22
C ILE A 57 -1.19 3.46 4.57
N SER A 58 -0.63 2.86 5.61
CA SER A 58 -1.07 3.13 6.98
C SER A 58 -0.56 4.50 7.42
N ARG A 59 -1.44 5.51 7.45
CA ARG A 59 -1.14 6.82 8.05
C ARG A 59 -1.32 6.78 9.57
N GLY A 60 -0.48 6.02 10.24
CA GLY A 60 -0.41 6.00 11.71
C GLY A 60 0.81 6.77 12.23
N SER A 61 0.66 7.54 13.30
CA SER A 61 1.83 8.03 14.04
C SER A 61 2.61 6.83 14.59
N ARG A 62 3.93 6.79 14.35
CA ARG A 62 4.83 5.71 14.84
C ARG A 62 4.80 5.52 16.36
N ARG A 63 4.28 6.51 17.12
CA ARG A 63 3.84 6.31 18.51
C ARG A 63 2.36 5.94 18.50
N ARG A 64 2.03 4.69 18.88
CA ARG A 64 0.67 4.35 19.38
C ARG A 64 0.43 5.13 20.67
N VAL A 65 -0.20 6.30 20.56
CA VAL A 65 -0.68 7.08 21.71
C VAL A 65 -2.16 6.68 21.93
N HIS A 66 -2.41 5.58 22.64
CA HIS A 66 -3.76 5.08 23.03
C HIS A 66 -4.69 4.56 21.90
N PRO A 67 -5.78 3.80 22.21
CA PRO A 67 -6.18 2.62 21.46
C PRO A 67 -7.58 2.82 20.86
N ARG A 68 -7.87 3.98 20.28
CA ARG A 68 -9.23 4.27 19.79
C ARG A 68 -9.23 5.42 18.80
N THR A 69 -8.81 5.09 17.58
CA THR A 69 -9.36 5.71 16.37
C THR A 69 -9.25 4.67 15.28
N SER A 70 -10.39 4.29 14.71
CA SER A 70 -10.46 3.53 13.46
C SER A 70 -9.61 4.22 12.39
N PRO A 71 -9.03 3.48 11.42
CA PRO A 71 -8.00 3.97 10.52
C PRO A 71 -8.47 5.24 9.81
N THR A 72 -7.68 6.32 9.93
CA THR A 72 -7.89 7.55 9.15
C THR A 72 -7.83 7.16 7.69
N TRP A 73 -8.97 7.26 7.03
CA TRP A 73 -9.23 6.73 5.70
C TRP A 73 -8.13 7.20 4.75
N SER A 74 -7.50 6.21 4.13
CA SER A 74 -6.44 6.33 3.14
C SER A 74 -6.73 7.49 2.18
N THR A 75 -5.76 8.39 2.01
CA THR A 75 -5.86 9.34 0.89
C THR A 75 -5.51 8.59 -0.37
N LEU A 76 -6.53 7.98 -0.97
CA LEU A 76 -6.46 7.53 -2.35
C LEU A 76 -6.58 8.79 -3.22
N TYR A 77 -5.48 9.19 -3.84
CA TYR A 77 -5.57 10.11 -4.96
C TYR A 77 -6.39 9.44 -6.06
N PRO A 78 -7.24 10.18 -6.79
CA PRO A 78 -7.90 9.66 -7.97
C PRO A 78 -6.86 9.05 -8.91
N ILE A 79 -6.91 7.72 -9.05
CA ILE A 79 -6.00 7.00 -9.94
C ILE A 79 -6.40 7.34 -11.37
N GLU A 80 -5.49 7.99 -12.08
CA GLU A 80 -5.66 8.32 -13.50
C GLU A 80 -5.39 7.09 -14.35
N LYS A 81 -4.33 6.34 -14.00
CA LYS A 81 -3.88 5.18 -14.78
C LYS A 81 -3.21 4.15 -13.90
N ILE A 82 -3.65 2.91 -13.99
CA ILE A 82 -2.93 1.74 -13.47
C ILE A 82 -1.91 1.31 -14.53
N ARG A 83 -0.67 1.08 -14.09
CA ARG A 83 0.46 0.61 -14.90
C ARG A 83 0.77 -0.85 -14.68
N ALA A 84 0.50 -1.38 -13.49
CA ALA A 84 0.70 -2.79 -13.21
C ALA A 84 -0.45 -3.65 -13.75
N ARG A 85 -0.13 -4.88 -14.12
CA ARG A 85 -1.07 -5.93 -14.50
C ARG A 85 -0.80 -7.17 -13.67
N VAL A 86 -1.87 -7.81 -13.20
CA VAL A 86 -1.76 -9.11 -12.53
C VAL A 86 -1.47 -10.17 -13.58
N VAL A 87 -0.39 -10.92 -13.40
CA VAL A 87 -0.01 -12.06 -14.24
C VAL A 87 -0.52 -13.35 -13.60
N ASP A 88 -0.21 -13.55 -12.31
CA ASP A 88 -0.59 -14.74 -11.58
C ASP A 88 -0.85 -14.42 -10.10
N ILE A 89 -1.67 -15.23 -9.46
CA ILE A 89 -1.93 -15.20 -8.02
C ILE A 89 -1.90 -16.64 -7.53
N LYS A 90 -0.87 -16.99 -6.78
CA LYS A 90 -0.80 -18.27 -6.07
C LYS A 90 -1.15 -18.03 -4.62
N TRP A 91 -2.07 -18.83 -4.11
CA TRP A 91 -2.53 -18.71 -2.74
C TRP A 91 -2.79 -20.09 -2.18
N GLU A 92 -2.11 -20.43 -1.09
CA GLU A 92 -2.36 -21.63 -0.32
C GLU A 92 -2.94 -21.23 1.03
N SER A 93 -4.20 -21.58 1.27
CA SER A 93 -4.81 -21.41 2.59
C SER A 93 -4.21 -22.42 3.57
N SER A 94 -3.39 -21.94 4.51
CA SER A 94 -2.91 -22.75 5.62
C SER A 94 -3.97 -22.81 6.73
N GLY A 95 -4.92 -23.76 6.62
CA GLY A 95 -5.91 -24.02 7.68
C GLY A 95 -7.36 -24.04 7.23
N GLN A 96 -8.28 -24.21 8.20
CA GLN A 96 -9.72 -24.28 7.98
C GLN A 96 -10.38 -22.90 7.77
N ASP A 97 -9.72 -21.81 8.14
CA ASP A 97 -10.25 -20.45 8.01
C ASP A 97 -9.52 -19.63 6.94
N LEU A 98 -10.20 -18.60 6.41
CA LEU A 98 -9.67 -17.68 5.38
C LEU A 98 -8.54 -16.78 5.91
N THR A 99 -8.12 -16.98 7.16
CA THR A 99 -7.18 -16.14 7.90
C THR A 99 -5.91 -16.87 8.32
N GLY A 100 -5.71 -18.11 7.85
CA GLY A 100 -4.64 -19.03 8.21
C GLY A 100 -3.39 -18.39 8.78
N THR A 101 -2.87 -18.93 9.89
CA THR A 101 -1.84 -18.31 10.73
C THR A 101 -0.55 -17.93 10.01
N ASP A 102 -0.29 -18.50 8.83
CA ASP A 102 0.83 -18.13 7.95
C ASP A 102 0.38 -18.26 6.49
N PRO A 103 -0.28 -17.24 5.92
CA PRO A 103 -0.69 -17.32 4.54
C PRO A 103 0.54 -17.37 3.64
N LYS A 104 0.67 -18.44 2.85
CA LYS A 104 1.65 -18.50 1.76
C LYS A 104 0.96 -18.02 0.49
N GLY A 105 1.18 -16.75 0.19
CA GLY A 105 0.72 -16.12 -1.04
C GLY A 105 1.90 -15.71 -1.90
N ALA A 106 1.73 -15.78 -3.21
CA ALA A 106 2.63 -15.14 -4.15
C ALA A 106 1.79 -14.38 -5.18
N LEU A 107 2.13 -13.12 -5.40
CA LEU A 107 1.49 -12.26 -6.37
C LEU A 107 2.47 -11.92 -7.48
N THR A 108 2.20 -12.38 -8.70
CA THR A 108 3.02 -12.06 -9.86
C THR A 108 2.42 -10.88 -10.63
N LEU A 109 3.18 -9.80 -10.77
CA LEU A 109 2.80 -8.58 -11.45
C LEU A 109 3.71 -8.32 -12.65
N ALA A 110 3.14 -7.79 -13.72
CA ALA A 110 3.87 -7.17 -14.82
C ALA A 110 3.75 -5.66 -14.67
N ALA A 111 4.87 -4.97 -14.46
CA ALA A 111 4.91 -3.51 -14.43
C ALA A 111 6.34 -3.00 -14.66
N PRO A 112 6.54 -1.70 -14.93
CA PRO A 112 7.87 -1.13 -15.00
C PRO A 112 8.58 -1.27 -13.64
N LEU A 113 9.73 -1.94 -13.64
CA LEU A 113 10.59 -2.11 -12.48
C LEU A 113 11.81 -1.20 -12.62
N ILE A 114 12.13 -0.48 -11.56
CA ILE A 114 13.25 0.46 -11.58
C ILE A 114 14.14 0.23 -10.36
N GLU A 115 15.45 0.19 -10.56
CA GLU A 115 16.39 0.16 -9.43
C GLU A 115 16.37 1.50 -8.70
N VAL A 116 16.36 1.44 -7.37
CA VAL A 116 16.25 2.60 -6.50
C VAL A 116 17.21 2.50 -5.31
N GLN A 117 17.78 3.63 -4.91
CA GLN A 117 18.61 3.73 -3.70
C GLN A 117 17.81 4.38 -2.59
N ILE A 118 17.68 3.72 -1.43
CA ILE A 118 16.93 4.20 -0.27
C ILE A 118 17.90 4.85 0.73
N TYR A 119 17.77 6.15 0.95
CA TYR A 119 18.52 6.85 2.01
C TYR A 119 17.61 7.13 3.19
N SER A 120 18.11 6.96 4.42
CA SER A 120 17.40 7.41 5.62
C SER A 120 17.92 8.78 6.02
N HIS A 121 17.03 9.77 6.11
CA HIS A 121 17.32 11.08 6.67
C HIS A 121 16.62 11.20 8.02
N GLU A 122 17.40 11.40 9.08
CA GLU A 122 16.82 11.81 10.36
C GLU A 122 16.35 13.27 10.25
N ARG A 123 15.03 13.47 10.24
CA ARG A 123 14.48 14.82 10.44
C ARG A 123 14.73 15.25 11.89
N ALA A 124 14.82 16.56 12.12
CA ALA A 124 14.94 17.17 13.45
C ALA A 124 13.84 16.75 14.47
N GLN A 125 12.74 16.15 14.00
CA GLN A 125 11.64 15.63 14.82
C GLN A 125 11.69 14.10 15.03
N GLY A 126 12.79 13.43 14.68
CA GLY A 126 12.93 11.97 14.81
C GLY A 126 12.11 11.16 13.79
N HIS A 127 11.67 11.81 12.70
CA HIS A 127 11.04 11.12 11.58
C HIS A 127 12.11 10.71 10.57
N CYS A 128 12.20 9.42 10.25
CA CYS A 128 13.01 8.97 9.11
C CYS A 128 12.25 9.28 7.83
N ASP A 129 12.76 10.22 7.05
CA ASP A 129 12.42 10.28 5.64
C ASP A 129 13.26 9.28 4.90
N PHE A 130 12.65 8.63 3.93
CA PHE A 130 13.43 7.94 2.93
C PHE A 130 13.75 8.91 1.78
N GLU A 131 14.75 8.63 0.97
CA GLU A 131 14.93 9.27 -0.33
C GLU A 131 15.14 8.13 -1.32
N VAL A 132 14.32 8.02 -2.37
CA VAL A 132 14.62 7.10 -3.49
C VAL A 132 15.31 7.89 -4.56
N ARG A 133 16.49 7.41 -4.97
CA ARG A 133 17.19 7.90 -6.14
C ARG A 133 17.27 6.87 -7.24
N ARG A 134 16.91 7.29 -8.45
CA ARG A 134 17.31 6.66 -9.70
C ARG A 134 17.87 7.73 -10.61
N GLY A 135 19.19 7.81 -10.72
CA GLY A 135 19.85 8.97 -11.32
C GLY A 135 19.50 10.25 -10.55
N GLU A 136 18.59 11.06 -11.10
CA GLU A 136 18.18 12.37 -10.58
C GLU A 136 16.82 12.40 -9.86
N LEU A 137 15.99 11.36 -9.95
CA LEU A 137 14.67 11.38 -9.32
C LEU A 137 14.80 11.43 -7.79
N ARG A 138 14.12 12.36 -7.12
CA ARG A 138 13.98 12.43 -5.67
C ARG A 138 12.51 12.40 -5.28
N ALA A 139 12.13 11.49 -4.39
CA ALA A 139 10.82 11.47 -3.76
C ALA A 139 10.99 11.69 -2.25
N ALA A 140 10.14 12.52 -1.64
CA ALA A 140 10.02 12.69 -0.20
C ALA A 140 8.74 11.99 0.28
N TYR A 141 8.76 11.34 1.44
CA TYR A 141 7.87 10.20 1.72
C TYR A 141 6.78 10.43 2.75
N GLU A 142 5.69 9.69 2.51
CA GLU A 142 4.84 9.09 3.53
C GLU A 142 4.97 7.56 3.33
N SER A 143 6.01 6.92 3.86
CA SER A 143 6.23 5.47 3.66
C SER A 143 5.81 4.66 4.87
N ASP A 144 5.32 3.45 4.59
CA ASP A 144 5.20 2.33 5.53
C ASP A 144 6.48 1.48 5.58
N ILE A 145 7.60 1.98 5.03
CA ILE A 145 8.90 1.29 5.08
C ILE A 145 9.33 1.17 6.54
N GLN A 146 9.40 -0.06 7.03
CA GLN A 146 9.91 -0.41 8.35
C GLN A 146 11.32 -0.97 8.20
N ASP A 147 12.23 -0.56 9.08
CA ASP A 147 13.53 -1.20 9.31
C ASP A 147 14.46 -1.37 8.10
N CYS A 148 14.25 -0.65 7.00
CA CYS A 148 15.20 -0.64 5.89
C CYS A 148 16.54 -0.02 6.31
N LYS A 149 17.61 -0.82 6.20
CA LYS A 149 18.97 -0.33 6.32
C LYS A 149 19.30 0.53 5.09
N PRO A 150 19.80 1.77 5.25
CA PRO A 150 20.01 2.75 4.17
C PRO A 150 21.08 2.40 3.12
N THR A 151 21.46 1.12 3.00
CA THR A 151 22.49 0.63 2.07
C THR A 151 22.04 -0.56 1.22
N HIS A 152 20.76 -0.93 1.27
CA HIS A 152 20.25 -2.06 0.49
C HIS A 152 19.82 -1.63 -0.92
N ARG A 153 20.18 -2.47 -1.89
CA ARG A 153 19.67 -2.39 -3.25
C ARG A 153 18.18 -2.69 -3.22
N ALA A 154 17.36 -1.75 -3.67
CA ALA A 154 15.92 -1.89 -3.68
C ALA A 154 15.37 -1.57 -5.07
N PHE A 155 14.12 -1.92 -5.27
CA PHE A 155 13.44 -1.74 -6.55
C PHE A 155 12.08 -1.06 -6.35
N GLY A 156 11.76 -0.12 -7.23
CA GLY A 156 10.45 0.51 -7.34
C GLY A 156 9.64 -0.18 -8.43
N LEU A 157 8.58 -0.90 -8.07
CA LEU A 157 7.61 -1.43 -9.02
C LEU A 157 6.46 -0.44 -9.21
N LEU A 158 6.33 0.12 -10.41
CA LEU A 158 5.39 1.21 -10.66
C LEU A 158 3.96 0.70 -10.85
N ILE A 159 3.08 1.02 -9.91
CA ILE A 159 1.71 0.51 -9.91
C ILE A 159 0.75 1.47 -10.58
N ALA A 160 0.80 2.76 -10.23
CA ALA A 160 -0.21 3.72 -10.67
C ALA A 160 0.32 5.14 -10.81
N VAL A 161 -0.39 5.90 -11.63
CA VAL A 161 -0.29 7.36 -11.73
C VAL A 161 -1.62 7.94 -11.27
N ALA A 162 -1.57 8.89 -10.34
CA ALA A 162 -2.72 9.55 -9.77
C ALA A 162 -2.61 11.07 -9.89
N THR A 163 -3.71 11.78 -9.67
CA THR A 163 -3.75 13.25 -9.72
C THR A 163 -3.96 13.83 -8.32
N PHE A 164 -3.16 14.83 -7.94
CA PHE A 164 -3.19 15.39 -6.58
C PHE A 164 -4.30 16.43 -6.36
N ASN A 165 -4.87 17.02 -7.41
CA ASN A 165 -5.98 17.96 -7.34
C ASN A 165 -6.63 18.10 -8.72
N SER A 166 -7.94 18.34 -8.78
CA SER A 166 -8.66 18.56 -10.06
C SER A 166 -8.23 19.82 -10.80
N LYS A 167 -7.58 20.77 -10.10
CA LYS A 167 -7.19 22.07 -10.65
C LYS A 167 -5.73 22.18 -11.09
N GLU A 168 -4.87 21.24 -10.72
CA GLU A 168 -3.44 21.28 -11.06
C GLU A 168 -2.99 20.01 -11.79
N THR A 169 -2.08 20.18 -12.76
CA THR A 169 -1.44 19.09 -13.53
C THR A 169 -0.43 18.26 -12.70
N ALA A 170 -0.51 18.32 -11.37
CA ALA A 170 0.37 17.60 -10.48
C ALA A 170 -0.03 16.11 -10.49
N ARG A 171 0.73 15.32 -11.25
CA ARG A 171 0.68 13.86 -11.21
C ARG A 171 1.56 13.34 -10.08
N VAL A 172 1.06 12.29 -9.44
CA VAL A 172 1.71 11.52 -8.38
C VAL A 172 1.95 10.12 -8.93
N VAL A 173 3.15 9.60 -8.72
CA VAL A 173 3.46 8.20 -9.04
C VAL A 173 3.44 7.38 -7.76
N GLN A 174 2.75 6.25 -7.84
CA GLN A 174 2.65 5.27 -6.78
C GLN A 174 3.39 4.00 -7.18
N ALA A 175 4.27 3.53 -6.31
CA ALA A 175 5.10 2.36 -6.53
C ALA A 175 5.16 1.49 -5.27
N LEU A 176 5.37 0.19 -5.45
CA LEU A 176 5.82 -0.68 -4.37
C LEU A 176 7.34 -0.60 -4.30
N ILE A 177 7.86 -0.60 -3.08
CA ILE A 177 9.29 -0.71 -2.82
C ILE A 177 9.57 -2.16 -2.43
N LEU A 178 10.47 -2.75 -3.18
CA LEU A 178 10.74 -4.18 -3.20
C LEU A 178 12.21 -4.43 -2.86
N GLU A 179 12.46 -5.48 -2.09
CA GLU A 179 13.79 -6.04 -1.88
C GLU A 179 13.88 -7.39 -2.61
N GLU A 180 14.99 -7.62 -3.29
CA GLU A 180 15.21 -8.85 -4.06
C GLU A 180 15.60 -9.98 -3.12
N VAL A 181 14.83 -11.07 -3.14
CA VAL A 181 15.06 -12.26 -2.31
C VAL A 181 15.85 -13.31 -3.09
N GLU A 182 15.49 -13.52 -4.37
CA GLU A 182 16.17 -14.46 -5.27
C GLU A 182 16.42 -13.81 -6.65
N ASN A 183 17.68 -13.47 -6.92
CA ASN A 183 18.11 -12.71 -8.11
C ASN A 183 17.71 -13.34 -9.45
N GLU A 184 17.73 -14.67 -9.56
CA GLU A 184 17.46 -15.35 -10.84
C GLU A 184 15.96 -15.58 -11.10
N CYS A 185 15.15 -15.52 -10.05
CA CYS A 185 13.72 -15.85 -10.10
C CYS A 185 12.81 -14.62 -10.17
N HIS A 186 13.36 -13.40 -10.10
CA HIS A 186 12.59 -12.16 -9.95
C HIS A 186 11.57 -12.23 -8.79
N ILE A 187 12.01 -12.81 -7.67
CA ILE A 187 11.22 -12.91 -6.44
C ILE A 187 11.64 -11.80 -5.49
N TYR A 188 10.65 -11.06 -5.02
CA TYR A 188 10.84 -9.89 -4.19
C TYR A 188 9.96 -9.93 -2.95
N GLU A 189 10.43 -9.28 -1.89
CA GLU A 189 9.64 -8.97 -0.70
C GLU A 189 9.21 -7.51 -0.72
N ARG A 190 7.95 -7.22 -0.37
CA ARG A 190 7.45 -5.84 -0.25
C ARG A 190 7.94 -5.23 1.06
N ILE A 191 8.96 -4.39 0.97
CA ILE A 191 9.49 -3.63 2.11
C ILE A 191 8.78 -2.27 2.31
N GLY A 192 7.93 -1.85 1.38
CA GLY A 192 7.02 -0.73 1.58
C GLY A 192 6.40 -0.18 0.30
N SER A 193 5.96 1.07 0.36
CA SER A 193 5.36 1.78 -0.76
C SER A 193 5.88 3.22 -0.86
N MET A 194 5.88 3.74 -2.10
CA MET A 194 6.31 5.09 -2.43
C MET A 194 5.18 5.85 -3.11
N CYS A 195 5.05 7.12 -2.74
CA CYS A 195 4.14 8.08 -3.34
C CYS A 195 4.93 9.37 -3.62
N SER A 196 5.31 9.59 -4.88
CA SER A 196 6.10 10.77 -5.24
C SER A 196 5.20 11.99 -5.45
N ARG A 197 5.27 12.97 -4.55
CA ARG A 197 4.63 14.28 -4.73
C ARG A 197 5.59 15.24 -5.44
N ARG A 198 5.04 16.01 -6.39
CA ARG A 198 5.75 17.10 -7.05
C ARG A 198 6.03 18.20 -6.03
N ASN A 199 7.28 18.38 -5.60
CA ASN A 199 7.69 19.63 -4.96
C ASN A 199 8.21 20.58 -6.05
N HIS A 200 7.84 21.86 -5.89
CA HIS A 200 7.87 23.03 -6.79
C HIS A 200 9.12 23.35 -7.65
N GLY A 201 9.99 22.39 -7.98
CA GLY A 201 11.14 22.61 -8.87
C GLY A 201 11.59 21.40 -9.68
N PHE A 202 10.96 20.23 -9.52
CA PHE A 202 11.32 19.05 -10.29
C PHE A 202 10.58 19.01 -11.65
N ASP A 203 11.37 18.99 -12.71
CA ASP A 203 10.95 19.29 -14.08
C ASP A 203 9.88 18.30 -14.59
N ALA A 204 8.82 18.84 -15.19
CA ALA A 204 7.66 18.10 -15.70
C ALA A 204 8.00 17.00 -16.73
N LYS A 205 9.22 17.05 -17.27
CA LYS A 205 9.74 16.12 -18.28
C LYS A 205 9.88 14.69 -17.76
N ILE A 206 10.04 14.52 -16.44
CA ILE A 206 10.20 13.21 -15.80
C ILE A 206 8.90 12.39 -15.78
N PHE A 207 7.74 13.04 -15.86
CA PHE A 207 6.44 12.36 -15.82
C PHE A 207 5.67 12.45 -17.14
N HIS A 208 6.33 12.86 -18.22
CA HIS A 208 5.73 12.74 -19.54
C HIS A 208 5.68 11.23 -19.87
N PRO A 209 4.50 10.64 -20.07
CA PRO A 209 4.37 9.19 -20.30
C PRO A 209 5.14 8.70 -21.53
N GLY A 210 5.53 9.59 -22.44
CA GLY A 210 6.40 9.30 -23.59
C GLY A 210 7.90 9.43 -23.36
N LEU A 211 8.37 10.06 -22.26
CA LEU A 211 9.80 10.30 -22.00
C LEU A 211 10.41 9.36 -20.96
N TRP A 212 9.62 8.86 -19.98
CA TRP A 212 10.12 7.91 -18.97
C TRP A 212 9.67 6.47 -19.16
N PHE A 213 8.46 6.26 -19.67
CA PHE A 213 7.92 4.91 -19.86
C PHE A 213 7.93 4.46 -21.32
N GLY A 214 8.31 5.34 -22.24
CA GLY A 214 8.35 5.04 -23.68
C GLY A 214 9.34 3.92 -24.06
N GLY A 215 10.12 3.39 -23.11
CA GLY A 215 11.05 2.29 -23.36
C GLY A 215 11.43 1.50 -22.11
N ILE A 216 10.72 1.65 -20.99
CA ILE A 216 10.90 0.71 -19.86
C ILE A 216 9.93 -0.43 -20.10
N GLU A 217 10.48 -1.59 -20.44
CA GLU A 217 9.69 -2.80 -20.59
C GLU A 217 9.12 -3.22 -19.24
N ASP A 218 7.90 -3.76 -19.27
CA ASP A 218 7.31 -4.36 -18.09
C ASP A 218 8.17 -5.54 -17.64
N SER A 219 8.59 -5.52 -16.38
CA SER A 219 9.22 -6.67 -15.74
C SER A 219 8.14 -7.52 -15.10
N ILE A 220 8.27 -8.84 -15.20
CA ILE A 220 7.42 -9.79 -14.48
C ILE A 220 8.11 -10.07 -13.14
N VAL A 221 7.48 -9.64 -12.06
CA VAL A 221 8.00 -9.81 -10.70
C VAL A 221 7.03 -10.61 -9.86
N THR A 222 7.54 -11.48 -9.00
CA THR A 222 6.74 -12.21 -8.02
C THR A 222 6.99 -11.61 -6.64
N ILE A 223 5.93 -11.18 -5.98
CA ILE A 223 5.96 -10.62 -4.63
C ILE A 223 5.46 -11.70 -3.66
N ILE A 224 6.26 -12.00 -2.64
CA ILE A 224 5.92 -12.91 -1.54
C ILE A 224 5.63 -12.13 -0.26
#